data_AF-A0A7Y7P130-F1
#
_entry.id   AF-A0A7Y7P130-F1
#
_cell.length_a   1.000
_cell.length_b   1.000
_cell.length_c   1.000
_cell.angle_alpha   90.00
_cell.angle_beta   90.00
_cell.angle_gamma   90.00
#
_symmetry.space_group_name_H-M   'P 1'
#
loop_
_entity.id
_entity.type
_entity.pdbx_description
1 polymer ?
#
loop_
_entity_poly.entity_id
_entity_poly.type
_entity_poly.pdbx_seq_one_letter_code
_entity_poly.pdbx_strand_id
1 'polypeptide(L)'
;MELKEFKEKVVEKFCATITDKVFLMIQNDRELMRDYLDIISQSNSVANVNGQIAKEIKNQFKLKNKGLRNSNPESFLIQSYEELIS
;
A
#
# COMPACT_ATOMS: atom_id res chain seq x y z
N MET A 1 14.84 24.16 9.04
CA MET A 1 14.55 23.03 8.15
C MET A 1 15.01 23.43 6.76
N GLU A 2 15.98 22.72 6.24
CA GLU A 2 16.57 22.95 4.92
C GLU A 2 15.72 22.30 3.82
N LEU A 3 15.87 22.74 2.56
CA LEU A 3 15.14 22.16 1.42
C LEU A 3 15.40 20.65 1.28
N LYS A 4 16.63 20.19 1.57
CA LYS A 4 16.98 18.77 1.55
C LYS A 4 16.15 17.97 2.56
N GLU A 5 16.12 18.42 3.81
CA GLU A 5 15.37 17.79 4.89
C GLU A 5 13.86 17.77 4.60
N PHE A 6 13.33 18.85 4.01
CA PHE A 6 11.93 18.90 3.61
C PHE A 6 11.61 17.84 2.55
N LYS A 7 12.43 17.72 1.50
CA LYS A 7 12.23 16.71 0.45
C LYS A 7 12.28 15.29 1.00
N GLU A 8 13.28 14.98 1.81
CA GLU A 8 13.43 13.67 2.46
C GLU A 8 12.19 13.35 3.30
N LYS A 9 11.76 14.30 4.15
CA LYS A 9 10.58 14.15 4.99
C LYS A 9 9.28 13.94 4.20
N VAL A 10 9.10 14.63 3.08
CA VAL A 10 7.91 14.46 2.23
C VAL A 10 7.88 13.07 1.60
N VAL A 11 9.01 12.63 1.03
CA VAL A 11 9.11 11.31 0.40
C VAL A 11 8.95 10.20 1.42
N GLU A 12 9.60 10.28 2.58
CA GLU A 12 9.45 9.29 3.65
C GLU A 12 8.00 9.15 4.12
N LYS A 13 7.30 10.28 4.31
CA LYS A 13 5.87 10.26 4.67
C LYS A 13 5.01 9.63 3.59
N PHE A 14 5.32 9.89 2.32
CA PHE A 14 4.61 9.27 1.21
C PHE A 14 4.85 7.76 1.17
N CYS A 15 6.11 7.32 1.22
CA CYS A 15 6.48 5.91 1.25
C CYS A 15 5.84 5.17 2.43
N ALA A 16 5.78 5.79 3.61
CA ALA A 16 5.14 5.19 4.77
C ALA A 16 3.64 4.90 4.58
N THR A 17 2.96 5.63 3.69
CA THR A 17 1.51 5.51 3.44
C THR A 17 1.16 4.93 2.07
N ILE A 18 2.16 4.63 1.23
CA ILE A 18 1.95 4.27 -0.17
C ILE A 18 1.09 3.00 -0.34
N THR A 19 1.27 2.01 0.54
CA THR A 19 0.49 0.77 0.52
C THR A 19 -1.01 1.07 0.65
N ASP A 20 -1.39 1.85 1.66
CA ASP A 20 -2.78 2.25 1.90
C ASP A 20 -3.34 3.06 0.73
N LYS A 21 -2.54 4.00 0.20
CA LYS A 21 -2.94 4.80 -0.97
C LYS A 21 -3.23 3.94 -2.20
N VAL A 22 -2.47 2.88 -2.46
CA VAL A 22 -2.76 1.95 -3.57
C VAL A 22 -4.07 1.21 -3.33
N PHE A 23 -4.32 0.71 -2.12
CA PHE A 23 -5.59 0.04 -1.82
C PHE A 23 -6.79 1.00 -1.86
N LEU A 24 -6.62 2.25 -1.43
CA LEU A 24 -7.62 3.31 -1.61
C LEU A 24 -7.88 3.63 -3.08
N MET A 25 -6.85 3.63 -3.92
CA MET A 25 -7.00 3.82 -5.37
C MET A 25 -7.83 2.69 -5.97
N ILE A 26 -7.53 1.43 -5.62
CA ILE A 26 -8.34 0.27 -6.05
C ILE A 26 -9.79 0.44 -5.58
N GLN A 27 -10.01 0.79 -4.31
CA GLN A 27 -11.34 0.94 -3.73
C GLN A 27 -12.19 2.03 -4.40
N ASN A 28 -11.58 3.14 -4.79
CA ASN A 28 -12.29 4.31 -5.32
C ASN A 28 -12.39 4.32 -6.85
N ASP A 29 -11.64 3.47 -7.54
CA ASP A 29 -11.73 3.29 -8.98
C ASP A 29 -12.66 2.11 -9.31
N ARG A 30 -13.69 2.37 -10.11
CA ARG A 30 -14.73 1.39 -10.41
C ARG A 30 -14.19 0.17 -11.18
N GLU A 31 -13.28 0.38 -12.11
CA GLU A 31 -12.72 -0.70 -12.94
C GLU A 31 -11.79 -1.55 -12.08
N LEU A 32 -10.86 -0.92 -11.35
CA LEU A 32 -9.94 -1.63 -10.48
C LEU A 32 -10.65 -2.38 -9.36
N MET A 33 -11.69 -1.79 -8.75
CA MET A 33 -12.46 -2.46 -7.70
C MET A 33 -13.19 -3.69 -8.24
N ARG A 34 -13.74 -3.62 -9.45
CA ARG A 34 -14.39 -4.75 -10.10
C ARG A 34 -13.40 -5.88 -10.34
N ASP A 35 -12.26 -5.57 -10.97
CA ASP A 35 -11.23 -6.55 -11.29
C ASP A 35 -10.66 -7.19 -10.02
N TYR A 36 -10.44 -6.39 -8.97
CA TYR A 36 -10.00 -6.86 -7.67
C TYR A 36 -11.00 -7.84 -7.03
N LEU A 37 -12.31 -7.53 -7.08
CA LEU A 37 -13.35 -8.43 -6.59
C LEU A 37 -13.43 -9.72 -7.41
N ASP A 38 -13.29 -9.64 -8.73
CA ASP A 38 -13.28 -10.80 -9.61
C ASP A 38 -12.08 -11.72 -9.29
N ILE A 39 -10.88 -11.15 -9.09
CA ILE A 39 -9.67 -11.89 -8.67
C ILE A 39 -9.87 -12.53 -7.29
N ILE A 40 -10.44 -11.80 -6.33
CA ILE A 40 -10.73 -12.35 -4.99
C ILE A 40 -11.71 -13.49 -5.07
N SER A 41 -12.77 -13.38 -5.88
CA SER A 41 -13.79 -14.42 -6.01
C SER A 41 -13.23 -15.75 -6.53
N GLN A 42 -12.14 -15.67 -7.30
CA GLN A 42 -11.41 -16.81 -7.86
C GLN A 42 -10.25 -17.28 -6.96
N SER A 43 -9.91 -16.51 -5.93
CA SER A 43 -8.80 -16.79 -5.01
C SER A 43 -9.30 -17.44 -3.73
N ASN A 44 -8.53 -18.38 -3.20
CA ASN A 44 -8.81 -19.01 -1.91
C ASN A 44 -8.42 -18.12 -0.71
N SER A 45 -7.82 -16.95 -0.93
CA SER A 45 -7.33 -16.07 0.15
C SER A 45 -7.18 -14.61 -0.26
N VAL A 46 -7.99 -13.73 0.34
CA VAL A 46 -7.85 -12.27 0.25
C VAL A 46 -6.47 -11.81 0.75
N ALA A 47 -5.99 -12.41 1.84
CA ALA A 47 -4.69 -12.08 2.42
C ALA A 47 -3.53 -12.36 1.46
N ASN A 48 -3.61 -13.44 0.68
CA ASN A 48 -2.61 -13.75 -0.34
C ASN A 48 -2.61 -12.70 -1.47
N VAL A 49 -3.79 -12.36 -2.00
CA VAL A 49 -3.94 -11.33 -3.06
C VAL A 49 -3.38 -10.00 -2.59
N ASN A 50 -3.81 -9.53 -1.41
CA ASN A 50 -3.33 -8.27 -0.83
C ASN A 50 -1.82 -8.32 -0.56
N GLY A 51 -1.30 -9.46 -0.11
CA GLY A 51 0.13 -9.66 0.10
C GLY A 51 0.95 -9.57 -1.18
N GLN A 52 0.42 -10.06 -2.31
CA GLN A 52 1.08 -9.94 -3.62
C GLN A 52 1.10 -8.50 -4.11
N ILE A 53 -0.01 -7.77 -3.99
CA ILE A 53 -0.07 -6.33 -4.31
C ILE A 53 0.94 -5.54 -3.47
N ALA A 54 0.99 -5.79 -2.15
CA ALA A 54 1.94 -5.11 -1.27
C ALA A 54 3.42 -5.44 -1.59
N LYS A 55 3.71 -6.66 -2.07
CA LYS A 55 5.05 -7.03 -2.57
C LYS A 55 5.38 -6.29 -3.87
N GLU A 56 4.42 -6.17 -4.78
CA GLU A 56 4.61 -5.47 -6.04
C GLU A 56 4.93 -3.98 -5.81
N ILE A 57 4.21 -3.32 -4.88
CA ILE A 57 4.50 -1.94 -4.47
C ILE A 57 5.95 -1.81 -3.98
N LYS A 58 6.39 -2.71 -3.10
CA LYS A 58 7.78 -2.71 -2.59
C LYS A 58 8.80 -2.85 -3.72
N ASN A 59 8.58 -3.80 -4.62
CA ASN A 59 9.50 -4.09 -5.71
C ASN A 59 9.59 -2.91 -6.69
N GLN A 60 8.44 -2.39 -7.13
CA GLN A 60 8.35 -1.32 -8.12
C GLN A 60 9.05 -0.04 -7.65
N PHE A 61 8.89 0.31 -6.37
CA PHE A 61 9.48 1.53 -5.79
C PHE A 61 10.81 1.27 -5.05
N LYS A 62 11.34 0.04 -5.09
CA LYS A 62 12.56 -0.39 -4.38
C LYS A 62 12.55 -0.06 -2.89
N LEU A 63 11.38 -0.14 -2.27
CA LEU A 63 11.18 0.21 -0.86
C LEU A 63 11.49 -0.97 0.05
N LYS A 64 11.85 -0.64 1.29
CA LYS A 64 12.10 -1.59 2.37
C LYS A 64 11.02 -1.46 3.43
N ASN A 65 10.84 -2.54 4.16
CA ASN A 65 10.04 -2.56 5.36
C ASN A 65 10.66 -1.65 6.43
N LYS A 66 9.86 -0.76 7.01
CA LYS A 66 10.27 0.13 8.10
C LYS A 66 10.22 -0.55 9.47
N GLY A 67 9.63 -1.75 9.56
CA GLY A 67 9.42 -2.46 10.83
C GLY A 67 8.30 -1.88 11.70
N LEU A 68 7.53 -0.93 11.17
CA LEU A 68 6.37 -0.33 11.83
C LEU A 68 5.09 -0.84 11.16
N ARG A 69 4.12 -1.25 11.96
CA ARG A 69 2.81 -1.71 11.47
C ARG A 69 1.76 -0.65 11.71
N ASN A 70 1.05 -0.27 10.65
CA ASN A 70 -0.14 0.55 10.73
C ASN A 70 -1.38 -0.37 10.80
N SER A 71 -2.16 -0.24 11.87
CA SER A 71 -3.38 -1.03 12.12
C SER A 71 -4.68 -0.27 11.83
N ASN A 72 -4.59 0.98 11.35
CA ASN A 72 -5.72 1.86 11.04
C ASN A 72 -5.58 2.40 9.60
N PRO A 73 -5.59 1.52 8.58
CA PRO A 73 -5.61 1.97 7.19
C PRO A 73 -6.90 2.73 6.87
N GLU A 74 -6.82 3.64 5.91
CA GLU A 74 -7.99 4.33 5.35
C GLU A 74 -8.75 3.42 4.37
N SER A 75 -8.05 2.52 3.66
CA SER A 75 -8.70 1.55 2.79
C SER A 75 -9.40 0.44 3.57
N PHE A 76 -10.65 0.13 3.20
CA PHE A 76 -11.40 -1.00 3.73
C PHE A 76 -10.94 -2.36 3.18
N LEU A 77 -10.05 -2.38 2.18
CA LEU A 77 -9.56 -3.61 1.54
C LEU A 77 -8.49 -4.32 2.39
N ILE A 78 -7.89 -3.61 3.35
CA ILE A 78 -6.84 -4.12 4.23
C ILE A 78 -7.17 -3.79 5.68
N GLN A 79 -6.76 -4.65 6.60
CA GLN A 79 -6.92 -4.40 8.05
C GLN A 79 -5.68 -3.73 8.66
N SER A 80 -4.52 -3.94 8.05
CA SER A 80 -3.24 -3.38 8.48
C SER A 80 -2.19 -3.54 7.39
N TYR A 81 -1.11 -2.78 7.47
CA TYR A 81 0.04 -2.91 6.59
C TYR A 81 1.33 -2.52 7.32
N GLU A 82 2.47 -2.97 6.79
CA GLU A 82 3.77 -2.53 7.25
C GLU A 82 4.18 -1.27 6.49
N GLU A 83 4.61 -0.23 7.20
CA GLU A 83 5.10 1.00 6.58
C GLU A 83 6.37 0.73 5.77
N LEU A 84 6.52 1.48 4.68
CA LEU A 84 7.66 1.37 3.78
C LEU A 84 8.56 2.59 3.86
N ILE A 85 9.84 2.39 3.58
CA ILE A 85 10.88 3.43 3.51
C ILE A 85 11.73 3.21 2.26
N SER A 86 12.20 4.29 1.63
CA SER A 86 13.09 4.25 0.46
C SER A 86 14.53 3.95 0.85
#